data_AF-A0A2Z5JFR2-F1
#
_entry.id   AF-A0A2Z5JFR2-F1
#
_cell.length_a   1.000
_cell.length_b   1.000
_cell.length_c   1.000
_cell.angle_alpha   90.00
_cell.angle_beta   90.00
_cell.angle_gamma   90.00
#
_symmetry.space_group_name_H-M   'P 1'
#
loop_
_entity.id
_entity.type
_entity.pdbx_description
1 polymer ?
#
loop_
_entity_poly.entity_id
_entity_poly.type
_entity_poly.pdbx_seq_one_letter_code
_entity_poly.pdbx_strand_id
1 'polypeptide(L)'
;MPLHDKGRSGVAGVAVVGQPGGRQRLSDLAGEAGGGGDVLKHSDGVWLRAAGGAEGMCTHLGPVKSELETAHEGLLAGTGGLIALAELGSVRESWVRRFEVARGECGALAGKLRAVARAQGETNETVKASFAPVASPGRGEVR
;
A
#
# COMPACT_ATOMS: atom_id res chain seq x y z
N MET A 1 -38.72 29.55 3.59
CA MET A 1 -37.55 29.15 2.79
C MET A 1 -36.42 30.13 3.08
N PRO A 2 -35.32 29.71 3.76
CA PRO A 2 -34.13 30.53 3.91
C PRO A 2 -33.11 30.27 2.78
N LEU A 3 -32.51 31.36 2.31
CA LEU A 3 -31.37 31.42 1.40
C LEU A 3 -30.08 30.97 2.13
N HIS A 4 -29.28 30.13 1.48
CA HIS A 4 -27.87 29.96 1.83
C HIS A 4 -27.00 30.23 0.60
N ASP A 5 -26.39 31.42 0.61
CA ASP A 5 -25.19 31.74 -0.14
C ASP A 5 -24.02 30.95 0.43
N LYS A 6 -23.24 30.33 -0.46
CA LYS A 6 -21.89 29.86 -0.13
C LYS A 6 -21.04 29.90 -1.39
N GLY A 7 -20.50 31.08 -1.67
CA GLY A 7 -19.37 31.23 -2.57
C GLY A 7 -18.18 30.39 -2.11
N ARG A 8 -17.71 29.48 -2.97
CA ARG A 8 -16.39 28.86 -2.85
C ARG A 8 -15.59 29.15 -4.11
N SER A 9 -14.79 30.20 -4.02
CA SER A 9 -13.65 30.44 -4.89
C SER A 9 -12.67 29.27 -4.74
N GLY A 10 -12.39 28.58 -5.84
CA GLY A 10 -11.43 27.48 -5.93
C GLY A 10 -10.65 27.64 -7.24
N VAL A 11 -9.37 27.94 -7.09
CA VAL A 11 -8.41 28.27 -8.14
C VAL A 11 -8.36 27.16 -9.21
N ALA A 12 -8.47 27.56 -10.48
CA ALA A 12 -8.33 26.67 -11.63
C ALA A 12 -6.92 26.06 -11.65
N GLY A 13 -6.84 24.74 -11.49
CA GLY A 13 -5.60 23.98 -11.68
C GLY A 13 -5.22 23.97 -13.17
N VAL A 14 -4.00 24.40 -13.46
CA VAL A 14 -3.36 24.26 -14.78
C VAL A 14 -3.30 22.78 -15.15
N ALA A 15 -3.88 22.42 -16.28
CA ALA A 15 -3.79 21.09 -16.86
C ALA A 15 -2.38 20.88 -17.43
N VAL A 16 -1.62 19.95 -16.84
CA VAL A 16 -0.47 19.34 -17.53
C VAL A 16 -1.03 18.40 -18.60
N VAL A 17 -0.71 18.71 -19.86
CA VAL A 17 -1.09 17.93 -21.03
C VAL A 17 -0.23 16.66 -21.09
N GLY A 18 -0.88 15.51 -21.29
CA GLY A 18 -0.22 14.25 -21.64
C GLY A 18 -0.25 13.16 -20.56
N GLN A 19 -1.36 12.44 -20.43
CA GLN A 19 -1.39 11.19 -19.67
C GLN A 19 -2.22 10.11 -20.38
N PRO A 20 -1.56 9.16 -21.09
CA PRO A 20 -2.16 7.88 -21.41
C PRO A 20 -1.79 6.86 -20.32
N GLY A 21 -2.79 6.19 -19.73
CA GLY A 21 -2.61 5.07 -18.81
C GLY A 21 -2.97 5.40 -17.36
N GLY A 22 -3.97 4.69 -16.83
CA GLY A 22 -4.51 4.88 -15.49
C GLY A 22 -3.46 4.70 -14.40
N ARG A 23 -3.03 5.81 -13.79
CA ARG A 23 -2.33 5.79 -12.51
C ARG A 23 -3.37 5.56 -11.42
N GLN A 24 -3.38 4.36 -10.83
CA GLN A 24 -4.10 4.11 -9.58
C GLN A 24 -3.58 5.09 -8.52
N ARG A 25 -4.49 5.72 -7.75
CA ARG A 25 -4.06 6.59 -6.65
C ARG A 25 -3.46 5.72 -5.56
N LEU A 26 -2.45 6.26 -4.86
CA LEU A 26 -1.83 5.61 -3.70
C LEU A 26 -2.88 5.16 -2.66
N SER A 27 -3.94 5.95 -2.50
CA SER A 27 -5.09 5.68 -1.63
C SER A 27 -5.84 4.40 -2.00
N ASP A 28 -5.84 4.01 -3.27
CA ASP A 28 -6.60 2.86 -3.78
C ASP A 28 -5.89 1.52 -3.50
N LEU A 29 -4.60 1.56 -3.14
CA LEU A 29 -3.80 0.38 -2.78
C LEU A 29 -4.04 -0.08 -1.34
N ALA A 30 -4.54 0.82 -0.49
CA ALA A 30 -4.98 0.51 0.86
C ALA A 30 -6.39 -0.11 0.77
N GLY A 31 -6.46 -1.41 0.45
CA GLY A 31 -7.73 -2.10 0.19
C GLY A 31 -8.78 -1.92 1.29
N GLU A 32 -10.04 -1.80 0.88
CA GLU A 32 -11.24 -1.63 1.73
C GLU A 32 -11.32 -2.67 2.86
N ALA A 33 -11.54 -2.20 4.09
CA ALA A 33 -11.79 -3.03 5.26
C ALA A 33 -13.26 -3.49 5.30
N GLY A 34 -13.57 -4.59 4.61
CA GLY A 34 -14.91 -5.19 4.66
C GLY A 34 -15.20 -5.82 6.02
N GLY A 35 -16.20 -5.29 6.74
CA GLY A 35 -16.74 -5.85 7.97
C GLY A 35 -18.15 -6.43 7.77
N GLY A 36 -18.40 -7.63 8.32
CA GLY A 36 -19.75 -8.22 8.40
C GLY A 36 -19.81 -9.71 8.76
N GLY A 37 -19.94 -10.01 10.07
CA GLY A 37 -20.91 -10.97 10.65
C GLY A 37 -20.78 -12.50 10.48
N ASP A 38 -20.37 -13.13 11.58
CA ASP A 38 -20.57 -14.53 12.04
C ASP A 38 -19.72 -15.68 11.45
N VAL A 39 -19.25 -16.54 12.36
CA VAL A 39 -18.04 -17.38 12.33
C VAL A 39 -16.74 -16.56 12.41
N LEU A 40 -15.92 -16.84 13.43
CA LEU A 40 -14.53 -16.39 13.49
C LEU A 40 -13.74 -17.09 12.35
N LYS A 41 -13.91 -16.61 11.11
CA LYS A 41 -13.10 -17.03 9.98
C LYS A 41 -11.69 -16.50 10.20
N HIS A 42 -10.79 -17.40 10.56
CA HIS A 42 -9.36 -17.15 10.53
C HIS A 42 -8.99 -16.62 9.14
N SER A 43 -8.60 -15.35 9.07
CA SER A 43 -8.49 -14.64 7.81
C SER A 43 -7.03 -14.44 7.45
N ASP A 44 -6.36 -15.48 6.93
CA ASP A 44 -5.11 -15.29 6.17
C ASP A 44 -5.29 -14.18 5.12
N GLY A 45 -6.51 -14.05 4.60
CA GLY A 45 -6.94 -13.01 3.69
C GLY A 45 -6.65 -11.58 4.15
N VAL A 46 -6.67 -11.25 5.45
CA VAL A 46 -6.34 -9.88 5.88
C VAL A 46 -4.84 -9.61 5.77
N TRP A 47 -4.01 -10.58 6.15
CA TRP A 47 -2.56 -10.47 6.06
C TRP A 47 -2.07 -10.50 4.61
N LEU A 48 -2.65 -11.36 3.78
CA LEU A 48 -2.34 -11.42 2.35
C LEU A 48 -2.80 -10.15 1.62
N ARG A 49 -3.96 -9.58 1.96
CA ARG A 49 -4.40 -8.29 1.41
C ARG A 49 -3.45 -7.17 1.80
N ALA A 50 -3.10 -7.09 3.09
CA ALA A 50 -2.14 -6.09 3.56
C ALA A 50 -0.77 -6.24 2.89
N ALA A 51 -0.31 -7.48 2.69
CA ALA A 51 0.93 -7.76 1.96
C ALA A 51 0.85 -7.29 0.49
N GLY A 52 -0.28 -7.52 -0.17
CA GLY A 52 -0.53 -7.02 -1.53
C GLY A 52 -0.54 -5.49 -1.60
N GLY A 53 -1.15 -4.80 -0.62
CA GLY A 53 -1.11 -3.34 -0.52
C GLY A 53 0.31 -2.80 -0.35
N ALA A 54 1.11 -3.41 0.54
CA ALA A 54 2.51 -3.04 0.74
C ALA A 54 3.38 -3.28 -0.52
N GLU A 55 3.14 -4.37 -1.24
CA GLU A 55 3.79 -4.62 -2.53
C GLU A 55 3.37 -3.61 -3.62
N GLY A 56 2.09 -3.23 -3.63
CA GLY A 56 1.58 -2.15 -4.47
C GLY A 56 2.34 -0.84 -4.20
N MET A 57 2.50 -0.45 -2.93
CA MET A 57 3.28 0.74 -2.57
C MET A 57 4.74 0.64 -3.03
N CYS A 58 5.40 -0.51 -2.83
CA CYS A 58 6.76 -0.76 -3.30
C CYS A 58 6.88 -0.56 -4.83
N THR A 59 5.90 -1.09 -5.59
CA THR A 59 5.85 -0.99 -7.04
C THR A 59 5.65 0.46 -7.49
N HIS A 60 4.76 1.20 -6.82
CA HIS A 60 4.47 2.60 -7.14
C HIS A 60 5.64 3.56 -6.85
N LEU A 61 6.48 3.26 -5.87
CA LEU A 61 7.63 4.11 -5.52
C LEU A 61 8.77 4.04 -6.54
N GLY A 62 8.88 2.95 -7.32
CA GLY A 62 9.91 2.82 -8.36
C GLY A 62 9.84 3.92 -9.42
N PRO A 63 8.71 4.10 -10.12
CA PRO A 63 8.54 5.15 -11.13
C PRO A 63 8.73 6.58 -10.60
N VAL A 64 8.30 6.85 -9.35
CA VAL A 64 8.40 8.19 -8.74
C VAL A 64 9.85 8.65 -8.64
N LYS A 65 10.77 7.73 -8.33
CA LYS A 65 12.21 8.04 -8.33
C LYS A 65 12.66 8.48 -9.72
N SER A 66 12.43 7.66 -10.75
CA SER A 66 12.86 7.98 -12.12
C SER A 66 12.23 9.27 -12.64
N GLU A 67 10.97 9.53 -12.31
CA GLU A 67 10.28 10.77 -12.70
C GLU A 67 10.92 12.00 -12.05
N LEU A 68 11.29 11.92 -10.77
CA LEU A 68 12.00 12.99 -10.08
C LEU A 68 13.40 13.22 -10.67
N GLU A 69 14.09 12.16 -11.07
CA GLU A 69 15.40 12.25 -11.72
C GLU A 69 15.30 12.98 -13.06
N THR A 70 14.40 12.55 -13.94
CA THR A 70 14.15 13.17 -15.24
C THR A 70 13.69 14.63 -15.13
N ALA A 71 12.78 14.93 -14.20
CA ALA A 71 12.30 16.30 -13.99
C ALA A 71 13.43 17.26 -13.58
N HIS A 72 14.39 16.76 -12.80
CA HIS A 72 15.53 17.56 -12.37
C HIS A 72 16.55 17.80 -13.50
N GLU A 73 16.82 16.79 -14.33
CA GLU A 73 17.65 16.97 -15.53
C GLU A 73 17.06 18.03 -16.48
N GLY A 74 15.75 17.98 -16.69
CA GLY A 74 15.03 18.99 -17.48
C GLY A 74 15.14 20.40 -16.91
N LEU A 75 15.18 20.54 -15.58
CA LEU A 75 15.38 21.84 -14.93
C LEU A 75 16.80 22.36 -15.13
N LEU A 76 17.82 21.51 -14.95
CA LEU A 76 19.24 21.89 -15.11
C LEU A 76 19.52 22.44 -16.52
N ALA A 77 18.88 21.89 -17.55
CA ALA A 77 19.00 22.35 -18.92
C ALA A 77 18.53 23.81 -19.14
N GLY A 78 17.67 24.36 -18.27
CA GLY A 78 17.05 25.68 -18.43
C GLY A 78 17.47 26.75 -17.43
N THR A 79 18.32 26.44 -16.45
CA THR A 79 18.51 27.31 -15.25
C THR A 79 19.98 27.53 -14.84
N GLY A 80 20.92 27.19 -15.71
CA GLY A 80 22.36 27.31 -15.45
C GLY A 80 22.77 28.67 -14.86
N GLY A 81 23.55 28.64 -13.77
CA GLY A 81 24.07 29.83 -13.07
C GLY A 81 23.30 30.23 -11.80
N LEU A 82 22.15 29.61 -11.51
CA LEU A 82 21.41 29.85 -10.28
C LEU A 82 21.97 29.02 -9.10
N ILE A 83 22.41 29.69 -8.04
CA ILE A 83 22.88 29.04 -6.80
C ILE A 83 21.79 28.15 -6.18
N ALA A 84 20.51 28.52 -6.32
CA ALA A 84 19.36 27.74 -5.84
C ALA A 84 19.28 26.32 -6.43
N LEU A 85 19.97 26.04 -7.56
CA LEU A 85 20.03 24.70 -8.12
C LEU A 85 20.84 23.73 -7.27
N ALA A 86 21.88 24.19 -6.59
CA ALA A 86 22.67 23.34 -5.69
C ALA A 86 21.82 22.87 -4.50
N GLU A 87 21.02 23.79 -3.94
CA GLU A 87 20.07 23.47 -2.87
C GLU A 87 19.00 22.49 -3.35
N LEU A 88 18.46 22.71 -4.55
CA LEU A 88 17.47 21.82 -5.13
C LEU A 88 18.04 20.44 -5.46
N GLY A 89 19.30 20.34 -5.89
CA GLY A 89 20.02 19.08 -6.05
C GLY A 89 20.13 18.31 -4.74
N SER A 90 20.51 18.99 -3.66
CA SER A 90 20.57 18.41 -2.31
C SER A 90 19.20 17.92 -1.83
N VAL A 91 18.13 18.69 -2.10
CA VAL A 91 16.74 18.28 -1.81
C VAL A 91 16.36 17.05 -2.62
N ARG A 92 16.65 17.02 -3.94
CA ARG A 92 16.40 15.85 -4.79
C ARG A 92 17.07 14.59 -4.24
N GLU A 93 18.36 14.65 -3.92
CA GLU A 93 19.07 13.50 -3.38
C GLU A 93 18.45 13.00 -2.08
N SER A 94 18.03 13.93 -1.22
CA SER A 94 17.30 13.61 0.01
C SER A 94 16.01 12.84 -0.27
N TRP A 95 15.22 13.27 -1.26
CA TRP A 95 14.00 12.57 -1.68
C TRP A 95 14.27 11.21 -2.31
N VAL A 96 15.27 11.11 -3.20
CA VAL A 96 15.69 9.83 -3.80
C VAL A 96 16.03 8.81 -2.72
N ARG A 97 16.82 9.21 -1.71
CA ARG A 97 17.12 8.34 -0.57
C ARG A 97 15.86 7.94 0.21
N ARG A 98 14.94 8.86 0.48
CA ARG A 98 13.67 8.54 1.18
C ARG A 98 12.79 7.58 0.39
N PHE A 99 12.72 7.71 -0.93
CA PHE A 99 11.94 6.80 -1.78
C PHE A 99 12.54 5.39 -1.80
N GLU A 100 13.86 5.27 -1.87
CA GLU A 100 14.52 3.95 -1.79
C GLU A 100 14.30 3.28 -0.44
N VAL A 101 14.43 4.03 0.66
CA VAL A 101 14.14 3.52 2.01
C VAL A 101 12.68 3.08 2.11
N ALA A 102 11.73 3.94 1.72
CA ALA A 102 10.30 3.61 1.77
C ALA A 102 9.95 2.39 0.91
N ARG A 103 10.59 2.25 -0.26
CA ARG A 103 10.42 1.08 -1.13
C ARG A 103 10.92 -0.20 -0.44
N GLY A 104 12.11 -0.15 0.16
CA GLY A 104 12.68 -1.26 0.92
C GLY A 104 11.80 -1.65 2.11
N GLU A 105 11.31 -0.66 2.87
CA GLU A 105 10.39 -0.87 3.99
C GLU A 105 9.07 -1.51 3.55
N CYS A 106 8.47 -1.05 2.45
CA CYS A 106 7.25 -1.62 1.88
C CYS A 106 7.47 -3.07 1.44
N GLY A 107 8.58 -3.37 0.75
CA GLY A 107 8.95 -4.73 0.36
C GLY A 107 9.15 -5.65 1.57
N ALA A 108 9.87 -5.18 2.59
CA ALA A 108 10.08 -5.93 3.83
C ALA A 108 8.77 -6.16 4.59
N LEU A 109 7.90 -5.15 4.66
CA LEU A 109 6.58 -5.27 5.28
C LEU A 109 5.72 -6.31 4.55
N ALA A 110 5.68 -6.28 3.21
CA ALA A 110 4.96 -7.27 2.42
C ALA A 110 5.44 -8.70 2.71
N GLY A 111 6.76 -8.90 2.82
CA GLY A 111 7.35 -10.19 3.19
C GLY A 111 6.94 -10.64 4.59
N LYS A 112 7.02 -9.76 5.59
CA LYS A 112 6.63 -10.04 6.98
C LYS A 112 5.15 -10.40 7.10
N LEU A 113 4.26 -9.69 6.42
CA LEU A 113 2.82 -9.94 6.44
C LEU A 113 2.48 -11.32 5.84
N ARG A 114 3.16 -11.74 4.77
CA ARG A 114 3.03 -13.11 4.24
C ARG A 114 3.54 -14.17 5.20
N ALA A 115 4.64 -13.90 5.90
CA ALA A 115 5.17 -14.82 6.91
C ALA A 115 4.18 -15.01 8.06
N VAL A 116 3.53 -13.93 8.51
CA VAL A 116 2.46 -14.02 9.53
C VAL A 116 1.30 -14.87 9.04
N ALA A 117 0.82 -14.67 7.81
CA ALA A 117 -0.26 -15.47 7.24
C ALA A 117 0.08 -16.97 7.24
N ARG A 118 1.30 -17.33 6.82
CA ARG A 118 1.75 -18.74 6.83
C ARG A 118 1.81 -19.31 8.24
N ALA A 119 2.47 -18.62 9.16
CA ALA A 119 2.62 -19.09 10.54
C ALA A 119 1.27 -19.27 11.24
N GLN A 120 0.32 -18.38 10.97
CA GLN A 120 -1.04 -18.48 11.50
C GLN A 120 -1.80 -19.67 10.90
N GLY A 121 -1.75 -19.89 9.58
CA GLY A 121 -2.33 -21.06 8.94
C GLY A 121 -1.76 -22.39 9.44
N GLU A 122 -0.44 -22.48 9.58
CA GLU A 122 0.26 -23.66 10.14
C GLU A 122 -0.16 -23.94 11.59
N THR A 123 -0.24 -22.89 12.41
CA THR A 123 -0.70 -22.99 13.80
C THR A 123 -2.14 -23.49 13.85
N ASN A 124 -3.01 -22.96 12.99
CA ASN A 124 -4.42 -23.35 12.94
C ASN A 124 -4.59 -24.84 12.56
N GLU A 125 -3.89 -25.31 11.53
CA GLU A 125 -3.95 -26.73 11.15
C GLU A 125 -3.37 -27.64 12.25
N THR A 126 -2.31 -27.20 12.94
CA THR A 126 -1.75 -27.93 14.09
C THR A 126 -2.76 -28.06 15.23
N VAL A 127 -3.43 -26.95 15.59
CA VAL A 127 -4.48 -26.93 16.60
C VAL A 127 -5.64 -27.84 16.18
N LYS A 128 -6.13 -27.72 14.95
CA LYS A 128 -7.20 -28.56 14.42
C LYS A 128 -6.86 -30.06 14.46
N ALA A 129 -5.65 -30.43 14.08
CA ALA A 129 -5.17 -31.82 14.16
C ALA A 129 -5.15 -32.35 15.61
N SER A 130 -4.80 -31.51 16.59
CA SER A 130 -4.78 -31.89 18.01
C SER A 130 -6.17 -32.23 18.57
N PHE A 131 -7.24 -31.65 18.01
CA PHE A 131 -8.62 -31.92 18.41
C PHE A 131 -9.30 -33.04 17.60
N ALA A 132 -8.71 -33.50 16.49
CA ALA A 132 -9.28 -34.56 15.66
C ALA A 132 -9.60 -35.87 16.44
N PRO A 133 -8.80 -36.33 17.42
CA PRO A 133 -9.12 -37.52 18.21
C PRO A 133 -10.38 -37.37 19.09
N VAL A 134 -10.76 -36.15 19.46
CA VAL A 134 -11.89 -35.84 20.34
C VAL A 134 -13.20 -35.69 19.56
N ALA A 135 -13.11 -35.41 18.26
CA ALA A 135 -14.26 -35.17 17.38
C ALA A 135 -15.01 -36.43 16.92
N SER A 136 -14.71 -37.61 17.47
CA SER A 136 -15.43 -38.84 17.13
C SER A 136 -16.82 -38.85 17.76
N PRO A 137 -17.91 -39.12 17.01
CA PRO A 137 -19.21 -39.35 17.61
C PRO A 137 -19.19 -40.70 18.32
N GLY A 138 -19.45 -40.70 19.63
CA GLY A 138 -19.91 -41.89 20.32
C GLY A 138 -21.16 -42.42 19.62
N ARG A 139 -20.99 -43.44 18.77
CA ARG A 139 -22.07 -44.32 18.34
C ARG A 139 -21.98 -45.59 19.17
N GLY A 140 -22.91 -45.73 20.12
CA GLY A 140 -23.27 -47.03 20.68
C GLY A 140 -23.52 -47.04 22.18
N GLU A 141 -24.71 -46.64 22.60
CA GLU A 141 -25.44 -47.48 23.55
C GLU A 141 -26.74 -47.95 22.88
N VAL A 142 -26.72 -49.23 22.55
CA VAL A 142 -27.88 -50.05 22.23
C VAL A 142 -28.58 -50.35 23.55
N ARG A 143 -29.86 -49.99 23.66
CA ARG A 143 -30.83 -50.78 24.42
C ARG A 143 -32.23 -50.61 23.86
#